data_AF-A0A0F8E4T9-F1
#
_entry.id   AF-A0A0F8E4T9-F1
#
_cell.length_a   1.000
_cell.length_b   1.000
_cell.length_c   1.000
_cell.angle_alpha   90.00
_cell.angle_beta   90.00
_cell.angle_gamma   90.00
#
_symmetry.space_group_name_H-M   'P 1'
#
loop_
_entity.id
_entity.type
_entity.pdbx_description
1 polymer ?
#
loop_
_entity_poly.entity_id
_entity_poly.type
_entity_poly.pdbx_seq_one_letter_code
_entity_poly.pdbx_strand_id
1 'polypeptide(L)' 'MPSIISDSELSMVPLDKNYNLFSFKCASSELNDFLINDALGDQDNMISRTGLCFWKNELVGFVALVADTIESKAVINRH' A
#
# COMPACT_ATOMS: atom_id res chain seq x y z
N MET A 1 18.91 2.22 19.16
CA MET A 1 17.52 1.86 19.53
C MET A 1 16.62 2.34 18.42
N PRO A 2 15.71 1.52 17.87
CA PRO A 2 14.73 2.05 16.93
C PRO A 2 13.81 2.97 17.74
N SER A 3 13.90 4.26 17.46
CA SER A 3 12.91 5.24 17.89
C SER A 3 11.59 4.86 17.23
N ILE A 4 10.63 4.39 18.04
CA ILE A 4 9.26 4.16 17.59
C ILE A 4 8.69 5.53 17.19
N ILE A 5 8.32 5.67 15.93
CA ILE A 5 7.60 6.84 15.42
C ILE A 5 6.20 6.78 16.01
N SER A 6 5.70 7.89 16.57
CA SER A 6 4.33 7.94 17.08
C SER A 6 3.33 7.91 15.93
N ASP A 7 2.21 7.21 16.09
CA ASP A 7 1.13 7.16 15.09
C ASP A 7 0.62 8.56 14.74
N SER A 8 0.64 9.50 15.69
CA SER A 8 0.25 10.89 15.49
C SER A 8 1.16 11.68 14.56
N GLU A 9 2.38 11.20 14.30
CA GLU A 9 3.32 11.81 13.35
C GLU A 9 3.17 11.26 11.93
N LEU A 10 2.40 10.18 11.77
CA LEU A 10 2.14 9.56 10.48
C LEU A 10 0.87 10.14 9.85
N SER A 11 0.95 10.43 8.56
CA SER A 11 -0.19 10.88 7.77
C SER A 11 -0.48 9.88 6.66
N MET A 12 -1.70 9.35 6.64
CA MET A 12 -2.19 8.48 5.57
C MET A 12 -3.06 9.28 4.61
N VAL A 13 -2.71 9.27 3.33
CA VAL A 13 -3.45 9.96 2.27
C VAL A 13 -3.66 9.01 1.08
N PRO A 14 -4.77 9.12 0.34
CA PRO A 14 -4.95 8.34 -0.89
C PRO A 14 -3.88 8.73 -1.93
N LEU A 15 -3.44 7.75 -2.71
CA LEU A 15 -2.58 8.00 -3.87
C LEU A 15 -3.29 8.95 -4.84
N ASP A 16 -2.57 9.96 -5.30
CA ASP A 16 -2.98 10.84 -6.38
C ASP A 16 -1.80 11.11 -7.33
N LYS A 17 -2.08 11.76 -8.47
CA LYS A 17 -1.10 12.10 -9.50
C LYS A 17 -0.14 13.24 -9.14
N ASN A 18 -0.38 13.95 -8.03
CA ASN A 18 0.39 15.11 -7.58
C ASN A 18 1.54 14.71 -6.64
N TYR A 19 1.53 13.49 -6.08
CA TYR A 19 2.60 13.02 -5.22
C TYR A 19 3.84 12.58 -6.01
N ASN A 20 5.01 12.98 -5.52
CA ASN A 20 6.29 12.49 -6.04
C ASN A 20 6.59 11.11 -5.43
N LEU A 21 6.49 10.05 -6.24
CA LEU A 21 6.72 8.67 -5.79
C LEU A 21 8.19 8.23 -5.91
N PHE A 22 9.00 8.95 -6.68
CA PHE A 22 10.40 8.58 -6.96
C PHE A 22 11.33 8.71 -5.74
N SER A 23 10.89 9.39 -4.68
CA SER A 23 11.62 9.46 -3.41
C SER A 23 11.47 8.19 -2.56
N PHE A 24 10.47 7.35 -2.84
CA PHE A 24 10.24 6.13 -2.09
C PHE A 24 11.26 5.04 -2.45
N LYS A 25 11.84 4.42 -1.41
CA LYS A 25 12.72 3.25 -1.58
C LYS A 25 12.65 2.34 -0.37
N CYS A 26 12.15 1.13 -0.57
CA CYS A 26 12.18 0.05 0.39
C CYS A 26 13.14 -1.07 -0.06
N ALA A 27 13.28 -2.09 0.80
CA ALA A 27 14.18 -3.23 0.56
C ALA A 27 13.75 -4.11 -0.63
N SER A 28 12.48 -4.06 -1.04
CA SER A 28 11.98 -4.79 -2.20
C SER A 28 11.97 -3.90 -3.44
N SER A 29 12.77 -4.25 -4.45
CA SER A 29 12.74 -3.55 -5.74
C SER A 29 11.38 -3.66 -6.42
N GLU A 30 10.73 -4.83 -6.32
CA GLU A 30 9.40 -5.07 -6.88
C GLU A 30 8.35 -4.12 -6.28
N LEU A 31 8.37 -3.89 -4.97
CA LEU A 31 7.44 -2.94 -4.34
C LEU A 31 7.74 -1.49 -4.71
N ASN A 32 9.02 -1.14 -4.94
CA ASN A 32 9.38 0.19 -5.43
C ASN A 32 8.86 0.38 -6.86
N ASP A 33 9.07 -0.61 -7.73
CA ASP A 33 8.65 -0.58 -9.13
C ASP A 33 7.12 -0.54 -9.23
N PHE A 34 6.40 -1.33 -8.43
CA PHE A 34 4.94 -1.30 -8.33
C PHE A 34 4.43 0.10 -7.99
N LEU A 35 4.96 0.71 -6.93
CA LEU A 35 4.47 2.02 -6.49
C LEU A 35 4.69 3.09 -7.58
N ILE A 36 5.84 3.07 -8.24
CA ILE A 36 6.23 4.08 -9.22
C ILE A 36 5.51 3.90 -10.56
N ASN A 37 5.34 2.66 -11.02
CA ASN A 37 4.91 2.39 -12.39
C ASN A 37 3.45 1.92 -12.50
N ASP A 38 2.94 1.20 -11.49
CA ASP A 38 1.68 0.44 -11.63
C ASP A 38 0.56 1.00 -10.74
N ALA A 39 0.86 1.40 -9.51
CA ALA A 39 -0.13 1.69 -8.48
C ALA A 39 -1.18 2.76 -8.85
N LEU A 40 -0.79 3.78 -9.62
CA LEU A 40 -1.74 4.81 -10.09
C LEU A 40 -2.64 4.26 -11.20
N GLY A 41 -2.07 3.50 -12.14
CA GLY A 41 -2.83 2.85 -13.21
C GLY A 41 -3.82 1.82 -12.66
N ASP A 42 -3.41 1.02 -11.68
CA ASP A 42 -4.28 0.08 -11.00
C ASP A 42 -5.44 0.77 -10.28
N GLN A 43 -5.16 1.92 -9.66
CA GLN A 43 -6.20 2.72 -9.01
C GLN A 43 -7.21 3.30 -9.99
N ASP A 44 -6.73 3.82 -11.12
CA ASP A 44 -7.58 4.38 -12.19
C ASP A 44 -8.43 3.30 -12.85
N ASN A 45 -7.90 2.06 -12.95
CA ASN A 45 -8.60 0.89 -13.48
C ASN A 45 -9.48 0.18 -12.43
N MET A 46 -9.61 0.71 -11.21
CA MET A 46 -10.36 0.12 -10.09
C MET A 46 -9.89 -1.29 -9.68
N ILE A 47 -8.63 -1.65 -9.96
CA ILE A 47 -8.00 -2.91 -9.57
C ILE A 47 -7.66 -2.87 -8.07
N SER A 48 -7.06 -1.77 -7.62
CA SER A 48 -6.64 -1.57 -6.24
C SER A 48 -6.93 -0.16 -5.74
N ARG A 49 -6.86 0.04 -4.43
CA ARG A 49 -6.81 1.37 -3.80
C ARG A 49 -5.53 1.49 -3.01
N THR A 50 -4.71 2.48 -3.37
CA THR A 50 -3.39 2.69 -2.77
C THR A 50 -3.42 3.88 -1.82
N GLY A 51 -2.97 3.66 -0.58
CA GLY A 51 -2.74 4.69 0.42
C GLY A 51 -1.25 4.92 0.64
N LEU A 52 -0.85 6.18 0.76
CA LEU A 52 0.52 6.63 1.02
C LEU A 52 0.67 7.04 2.48
N CYS A 53 1.79 6.67 3.08
CA CYS A 53 2.16 7.01 4.45
C CYS A 53 3.31 8.01 4.46
N PHE A 54 3.09 9.16 5.08
CA PHE A 54 4.08 10.23 5.22
C PHE A 54 4.54 10.39 6.66
N TRP A 55 5.83 10.63 6.85
CA TRP A 55 6.41 11.09 8.12
C TRP A 55 7.28 12.31 7.85
N LYS A 56 7.00 13.43 8.52
CA LYS A 56 7.72 14.72 8.30
C LYS A 56 7.81 15.12 6.82
N ASN A 57 6.70 14.97 6.10
CA ASN A 57 6.57 15.23 4.66
C ASN A 57 7.37 14.30 3.74
N GLU A 58 8.02 13.27 4.28
CA GLU A 58 8.69 12.23 3.49
C GLU A 58 7.78 11.02 3.31
N LEU A 59 7.75 10.47 2.10
CA LEU A 59 7.01 9.25 1.78
C LEU A 59 7.76 8.04 2.35
N VAL A 60 7.24 7.45 3.41
CA VAL A 60 7.90 6.36 4.17
C VAL A 60 7.26 4.99 3.97
N GLY A 61 6.08 4.92 3.35
CA GLY A 61 5.38 3.67 3.13
C GLY A 61 4.16 3.80 2.24
N PHE A 62 3.61 2.67 1.82
CA PHE A 62 2.33 2.59 1.14
C PHE A 62 1.62 1.27 1.49
N VAL A 63 0.33 1.22 1.22
CA VAL A 63 -0.49 0.01 1.26
C VAL A 63 -1.42 0.00 0.06
N ALA A 64 -1.56 -1.13 -0.62
CA ALA A 64 -2.53 -1.33 -1.69
C ALA A 64 -3.57 -2.36 -1.25
N LEU A 65 -4.85 -2.02 -1.37
CA LEU A 65 -5.97 -2.89 -1.03
C LEU A 65 -6.67 -3.35 -2.31
N VAL A 66 -6.89 -4.66 -2.42
CA VAL A 66 -7.60 -5.32 -3.52
C VAL A 66 -8.74 -6.13 -2.94
N ALA A 67 -9.88 -6.16 -3.64
CA ALA A 67 -11.01 -7.00 -3.27
C ALA A 67 -10.88 -8.37 -3.95
N ASP A 68 -11.03 -9.44 -3.18
CA ASP A 68 -11.06 -10.81 -3.70
C ASP A 68 -12.01 -11.69 -2.88
N THR A 69 -12.46 -12.82 -3.44
CA THR A 69 -13.33 -13.79 -2.78
C THR A 69 -12.57 -15.09 -2.53
N ILE A 70 -12.44 -15.46 -1.26
CA ILE A 70 -11.87 -16.76 -0.87
C ILE A 70 -13.02 -17.75 -0.71
N GLU A 71 -13.07 -18.77 -1.57
CA GLU A 71 -14.03 -19.86 -1.43
C GLU A 71 -13.60 -20.81 -0.30
N SER A 72 -14.41 -20.89 0.76
CA SER A 72 -14.18 -21.86 1.84
C SER A 72 -14.73 -23.22 1.43
N LYS A 73 -13.84 -24.22 1.26
CA LYS A 73 -14.29 -25.61 1.17
C LYS A 73 -14.90 -26.00 2.51
N ALA A 74 -16.23 -26.14 2.55
CA ALA A 74 -16.98 -26.61 3.69
C ALA A 74 -16.29 -27.82 4.34
N VAL A 75 -16.06 -27.75 5.64
CA VAL A 75 -15.62 -28.89 6.44
C VAL A 75 -16.73 -29.93 6.34
N ILE A 76 -16.51 -30.96 5.53
CA ILE A 76 -17.41 -32.11 5.43
C ILE A 76 -17.23 -32.90 6.73
N ASN A 77 -17.94 -32.50 7.79
CA ASN A 77 -18.07 -33.31 8.98
C ASN A 77 -18.90 -34.55 8.59
N ARG A 78 -18.22 -35.66 8.32
CA ARG A 78 -18.84 -36.97 8.19
C ARG A 78 -19.22 -37.42 9.60
N HIS A 79 -20.52 -37.42 9.89
CA HIS A 79 -21.10 -38.16 11.00
C HIS A 79 -21.05 -39.67 10.72
#